data_AF-A0A4U9DCZ5-F1
#
_entry.id   AF-A0A4U9DCZ5-F1
#
_cell.length_a   1.000
_cell.length_b   1.000
_cell.length_c   1.000
_cell.angle_alpha   90.00
_cell.angle_beta   90.00
_cell.angle_gamma   90.00
#
_symmetry.space_group_name_H-M   'P 1'
#
loop_
_entity.id
_entity.type
_entity.pdbx_description
1 polymer ?
#
loop_
_entity_poly.entity_id
_entity_poly.type
_entity_poly.pdbx_seq_one_letter_code
_entity_poly.pdbx_strand_id
1 'polypeptide(L)'
;MKKVGSTTDTADANGEYTNGNVANGVSPTIINAEMLNTFQRELVNVVEGAGIALDPNDDGQVLKSINKLIKTNNPALLEARGYQKLPSGLVIQWGREYSNNISVNIQYPIPFSLSVFFVSAVKITSGDGRFSTVDEPDVNGFTAYGRLANDPVAIDNFFWFFTWGVRIGLSANPYEATSLSLNRKMFFSNTV
;
A
#
# COMPACT_ATOMS: atom_id res chain seq x y z
N MET A 1 -6.98 23.13 -2.68
CA MET A 1 -6.52 24.52 -2.45
C MET A 1 -6.99 25.46 -3.56
N LYS A 2 -7.47 26.67 -3.22
CA LYS A 2 -7.76 27.74 -4.20
C LYS A 2 -6.46 28.42 -4.67
N LYS A 3 -6.42 28.91 -5.90
CA LYS A 3 -5.32 29.78 -6.37
C LYS A 3 -5.40 31.15 -5.70
N VAL A 4 -4.26 31.85 -5.59
CA VAL A 4 -4.17 33.20 -4.98
C VAL A 4 -5.01 34.20 -5.76
N GLY A 5 -4.95 34.15 -7.10
CA GLY A 5 -5.78 34.98 -7.97
C GLY A 5 -7.28 34.74 -7.86
N SER A 6 -7.73 33.69 -7.16
CA SER A 6 -9.14 33.47 -6.88
C SER A 6 -9.64 34.26 -5.67
N THR A 7 -8.75 34.83 -4.86
CA THR A 7 -9.11 35.61 -3.66
C THR A 7 -8.71 37.07 -3.80
N THR A 8 -7.80 37.43 -4.70
CA THR A 8 -7.37 38.82 -4.91
C THR A 8 -6.99 39.08 -6.38
N ASP A 9 -7.32 40.28 -6.86
CA ASP A 9 -6.98 40.74 -8.21
C ASP A 9 -5.52 41.20 -8.34
N THR A 10 -4.78 41.27 -7.22
CA THR A 10 -3.35 41.65 -7.18
C THR A 10 -2.40 40.45 -7.34
N ALA A 11 -2.92 39.29 -7.71
CA ALA A 11 -2.10 38.14 -8.07
C ALA A 11 -1.45 38.38 -9.44
N ASP A 12 -0.40 37.63 -9.76
CA ASP A 12 0.17 37.68 -11.11
C ASP A 12 -0.76 37.04 -12.16
N ALA A 13 -0.34 37.06 -13.42
CA ALA A 13 -1.11 36.48 -14.53
C ALA A 13 -1.34 34.95 -14.40
N ASN A 14 -0.59 34.25 -13.55
CA ASN A 14 -0.74 32.82 -13.27
C ASN A 14 -1.62 32.55 -12.03
N GLY A 15 -2.12 33.61 -11.39
CA GLY A 15 -2.90 33.54 -10.16
C GLY A 15 -2.04 33.17 -8.94
N GLU A 16 -0.77 33.59 -8.91
CA GLU A 16 0.22 33.34 -7.86
C GLU A 16 0.65 34.62 -7.15
N TYR A 17 1.47 34.46 -6.10
CA TYR A 17 2.03 35.58 -5.35
C TYR A 17 3.05 36.36 -6.19
N THR A 18 2.99 37.69 -6.10
CA THR A 18 3.99 38.59 -6.66
C THR A 18 4.44 39.62 -5.62
N ASN A 19 5.74 39.90 -5.60
CA ASN A 19 6.31 41.02 -4.84
C ASN A 19 5.95 42.38 -5.46
N GLY A 20 5.25 42.38 -6.61
CA GLY A 20 5.04 43.55 -7.43
C GLY A 20 6.34 44.04 -8.06
N ASN A 21 6.24 45.14 -8.78
CA ASN A 21 7.36 45.91 -9.27
C ASN A 21 6.95 47.38 -9.34
N VAL A 22 7.42 48.16 -8.37
CA VAL A 22 7.10 49.60 -8.25
C VAL A 22 7.54 50.39 -9.48
N ALA A 23 8.64 50.01 -10.14
CA ALA A 23 9.13 50.70 -11.33
C ALA A 23 8.25 50.45 -12.57
N ASN A 24 7.55 49.31 -12.60
CA ASN A 24 6.64 48.94 -13.68
C ASN A 24 5.16 49.12 -13.31
N GLY A 25 4.86 49.75 -12.17
CA GLY A 25 3.48 49.98 -11.72
C GLY A 25 2.71 48.72 -11.31
N VAL A 26 3.39 47.60 -11.06
CA VAL A 26 2.74 46.35 -10.61
C VAL A 26 2.68 46.33 -9.10
N SER A 27 1.49 46.30 -8.51
CA SER A 27 1.32 46.21 -7.06
C SER A 27 1.72 44.82 -6.52
N PRO A 28 2.26 44.74 -5.29
CA PRO A 28 2.44 43.46 -4.61
C PRO A 28 1.10 42.79 -4.29
N THR A 29 1.12 41.47 -4.13
CA THR A 29 -0.07 40.72 -3.77
C THR A 29 -0.57 41.06 -2.37
N ILE A 30 -1.83 41.43 -2.26
CA ILE A 30 -2.52 41.65 -0.99
C ILE A 30 -2.86 40.30 -0.35
N ILE A 31 -2.48 40.14 0.92
CA ILE A 31 -2.87 38.98 1.74
C ILE A 31 -4.19 39.29 2.44
N ASN A 32 -5.24 38.57 2.09
CA ASN A 32 -6.58 38.74 2.67
C ASN A 32 -7.00 37.53 3.54
N ALA A 33 -8.06 37.72 4.31
CA ALA A 33 -8.54 36.68 5.22
C ALA A 33 -9.01 35.41 4.49
N GLU A 34 -9.61 35.55 3.30
CA GLU A 34 -10.07 34.38 2.53
C GLU A 34 -8.89 33.46 2.15
N MET A 35 -7.76 34.06 1.77
CA MET A 35 -6.53 33.35 1.48
C MET A 35 -5.99 32.60 2.71
N LEU A 36 -5.85 33.29 3.85
CA LEU A 36 -5.37 32.66 5.09
C LEU A 36 -6.30 31.53 5.58
N ASN A 37 -7.61 31.75 5.51
CA ASN A 37 -8.60 30.73 5.84
C ASN A 37 -8.57 29.55 4.87
N THR A 38 -8.16 29.76 3.61
CA THR A 38 -7.97 28.66 2.66
C THR A 38 -6.85 27.75 3.11
N PHE A 39 -5.69 28.28 3.50
CA PHE A 39 -4.61 27.46 4.06
C PHE A 39 -5.05 26.71 5.32
N GLN A 40 -5.73 27.40 6.24
CA GLN A 40 -6.25 26.75 7.45
C GLN A 40 -7.17 25.58 7.11
N ARG A 41 -8.15 25.76 6.22
CA ARG A 41 -9.07 24.69 5.83
C ARG A 41 -8.34 23.49 5.19
N GLU A 42 -7.33 23.73 4.36
CA GLU A 42 -6.56 22.62 3.76
C GLU A 42 -5.79 21.84 4.84
N LEU A 43 -5.17 22.53 5.82
CA LEU A 43 -4.49 21.87 6.94
C LEU A 43 -5.47 21.14 7.87
N VAL A 44 -6.63 21.73 8.15
CA VAL A 44 -7.73 21.08 8.90
C VAL A 44 -8.17 19.80 8.19
N ASN A 45 -8.38 19.85 6.87
CA ASN A 45 -8.78 18.69 6.08
C ASN A 45 -7.74 17.55 6.16
N VAL A 46 -6.44 17.84 6.30
CA VAL A 46 -5.42 16.81 6.51
C VAL A 46 -5.59 16.12 7.87
N VAL A 47 -5.89 16.89 8.92
CA VAL A 47 -6.07 16.35 10.28
C VAL A 47 -7.36 15.54 10.39
N GLU A 48 -8.49 16.13 9.98
CA GLU A 48 -9.79 15.48 10.01
C GLU A 48 -9.87 14.30 9.04
N GLY A 49 -9.23 14.42 7.87
CA GLY A 49 -9.10 13.33 6.88
C GLY A 49 -8.31 12.13 7.40
N ALA A 50 -7.42 12.32 8.37
CA ALA A 50 -6.78 11.23 9.11
C ALA A 50 -7.66 10.63 10.22
N GLY A 51 -8.90 11.11 10.39
CA GLY A 51 -9.81 10.74 11.47
C GLY A 51 -9.30 11.18 12.84
N ILE A 52 -8.68 12.36 12.93
CA ILE A 52 -8.26 13.01 14.18
C ILE A 52 -9.17 14.23 14.38
N ALA A 53 -9.76 14.36 15.57
CA ALA A 53 -10.55 15.54 15.92
C ALA A 53 -9.63 16.73 16.24
N LEU A 54 -10.04 17.94 15.87
CA LEU A 54 -9.27 19.15 16.13
C LEU A 54 -9.18 19.46 17.62
N ASP A 55 -7.97 19.77 18.10
CA ASP A 55 -7.69 20.20 19.47
C ASP A 55 -6.95 21.57 19.48
N PRO A 56 -7.57 22.65 19.98
CA PRO A 56 -6.92 23.96 20.10
C PRO A 56 -5.66 23.99 20.97
N ASN A 57 -5.43 22.97 21.80
CA ASN A 57 -4.28 22.88 22.70
C ASN A 57 -3.12 22.05 22.11
N ASP A 58 -3.23 21.59 20.86
CA ASP A 58 -2.24 20.74 20.20
C ASP A 58 -1.76 21.33 18.87
N ASP A 59 -0.56 21.89 18.85
CA ASP A 59 0.06 22.40 17.62
C ASP A 59 0.70 21.29 16.74
N GLY A 60 0.68 20.02 17.21
CA GLY A 60 1.29 18.88 16.53
C GLY A 60 0.36 18.09 15.60
N GLN A 61 -0.88 18.53 15.40
CA GLN A 61 -1.94 17.73 14.76
C GLN A 61 -1.64 17.36 13.29
N VAL A 62 -1.04 18.28 12.53
CA VAL A 62 -0.64 18.01 11.13
C VAL A 62 0.44 16.91 11.08
N LEU A 63 1.40 16.93 12.00
CA LEU A 63 2.41 15.88 12.08
C LEU A 63 1.80 14.53 12.50
N LYS A 64 0.91 14.53 13.50
CA LYS A 64 0.21 13.33 13.98
C LYS A 64 -0.63 12.69 12.87
N SER A 65 -1.35 13.51 12.10
CA SER A 65 -2.17 13.03 10.98
C SER A 65 -1.34 12.44 9.85
N ILE A 66 -0.25 13.09 9.44
CA ILE A 66 0.67 12.53 8.42
C ILE A 66 1.21 11.16 8.87
N ASN A 67 1.72 11.05 10.11
CA ASN A 67 2.23 9.79 10.64
C ASN A 67 1.14 8.70 10.68
N LYS A 68 -0.09 9.07 11.06
CA LYS A 68 -1.23 8.15 11.08
C LYS A 68 -1.60 7.69 9.68
N LEU A 69 -1.70 8.60 8.70
CA LEU A 69 -2.04 8.27 7.31
C LEU A 69 -1.02 7.32 6.68
N ILE A 70 0.28 7.57 6.89
CA ILE A 70 1.35 6.70 6.40
C ILE A 70 1.19 5.28 6.96
N LYS A 71 0.91 5.15 8.27
CA LYS A 71 0.72 3.84 8.91
C LYS A 71 -0.56 3.14 8.43
N THR A 72 -1.67 3.86 8.32
CA THR A 72 -2.98 3.31 7.90
C THR A 72 -2.96 2.83 6.46
N ASN A 73 -2.30 3.55 5.55
CA ASN A 73 -2.25 3.21 4.13
C ASN A 73 -1.31 2.01 3.83
N ASN A 74 -0.47 1.63 4.78
CA ASN A 74 0.47 0.52 4.67
C ASN A 74 0.24 -0.49 5.80
N PRO A 75 -0.95 -1.12 5.86
CA PRO A 75 -1.29 -1.99 6.97
C PRO A 75 -0.42 -3.25 6.98
N ALA A 76 -0.17 -3.75 8.18
CA ALA A 76 0.53 -5.00 8.42
C ALA A 76 -0.19 -5.81 9.51
N LEU A 77 -0.14 -7.13 9.38
CA LEU A 77 -0.54 -8.10 10.40
C LEU A 77 0.73 -8.83 10.86
N LEU A 78 1.19 -8.54 12.08
CA LEU A 78 2.45 -9.05 12.63
C LEU A 78 2.22 -10.31 13.49
N GLU A 79 1.54 -11.29 12.91
CA GLU A 79 1.24 -12.57 13.56
C GLU A 79 2.07 -13.71 12.94
N ALA A 80 1.96 -14.91 13.52
CA ALA A 80 2.57 -16.12 12.99
C ALA A 80 2.19 -16.39 11.53
N ARG A 81 0.96 -16.03 11.13
CA ARG A 81 0.50 -15.86 9.74
C ARG A 81 0.18 -14.39 9.51
N GLY A 82 0.98 -13.72 8.71
CA GLY A 82 1.00 -12.26 8.65
C GLY A 82 1.26 -11.71 7.27
N TYR A 83 1.17 -10.39 7.18
CA TYR A 83 1.48 -9.65 5.97
C TYR A 83 1.96 -8.24 6.26
N GLN A 84 2.59 -7.62 5.26
CA GLN A 84 2.87 -6.19 5.22
C GLN A 84 2.57 -5.65 3.81
N LYS A 85 1.71 -4.65 3.73
CA LYS A 85 1.55 -3.85 2.52
C LYS A 85 2.59 -2.74 2.50
N LEU A 86 3.20 -2.53 1.34
CA LEU A 86 4.24 -1.53 1.13
C LEU A 86 3.71 -0.38 0.28
N PRO A 87 4.28 0.84 0.41
CA PRO A 87 3.83 2.01 -0.34
C PRO A 87 3.88 1.85 -1.86
N SER A 88 4.73 0.94 -2.36
CA SER A 88 4.85 0.61 -3.78
C SER A 88 3.66 -0.20 -4.32
N GLY A 89 2.73 -0.64 -3.47
CA GLY A 89 1.70 -1.61 -3.82
C GLY A 89 2.18 -3.06 -3.78
N LEU A 90 3.44 -3.30 -3.38
CA LEU A 90 3.94 -4.63 -3.06
C LEU A 90 3.29 -5.13 -1.76
N VAL A 91 2.98 -6.41 -1.70
CA VAL A 91 2.51 -7.10 -0.51
C VAL A 91 3.44 -8.27 -0.24
N ILE A 92 3.91 -8.33 1.00
CA ILE A 92 4.70 -9.43 1.53
C ILE A 92 3.80 -10.21 2.48
N GLN A 93 3.75 -11.54 2.36
CA GLN A 93 3.00 -12.40 3.27
C GLN A 93 3.88 -13.53 3.78
N TRP A 94 3.62 -13.98 5.00
CA TRP A 94 4.37 -15.06 5.62
C TRP A 94 3.50 -15.93 6.51
N GLY A 95 3.98 -17.12 6.82
CA GLY A 95 3.35 -17.99 7.79
C GLY A 95 4.27 -19.06 8.34
N ARG A 96 3.88 -19.60 9.50
CA ARG A 96 4.43 -20.84 10.04
C ARG A 96 3.30 -21.83 10.22
N GLU A 97 3.58 -23.06 9.83
CA GLU A 97 2.59 -24.12 9.78
C GLU A 97 3.22 -25.43 10.24
N TYR A 98 2.36 -26.35 10.63
CA TYR A 98 2.72 -27.72 10.96
C TYR A 98 1.80 -28.67 10.18
N SER A 99 2.36 -29.66 9.51
CA SER A 99 1.58 -30.69 8.83
C SER A 99 2.18 -32.08 9.00
N ASN A 100 1.36 -33.00 9.52
CA ASN A 100 1.67 -34.44 9.53
C ASN A 100 1.34 -35.15 8.21
N ASN A 101 0.85 -34.39 7.22
CA ASN A 101 0.56 -34.91 5.89
C ASN A 101 1.73 -34.60 4.94
N ILE A 102 1.79 -35.35 3.83
CA ILE A 102 2.78 -35.13 2.77
C ILE A 102 2.58 -33.81 2.02
N SER A 103 1.38 -33.23 2.12
CA SER A 103 1.02 -31.94 1.55
C SER A 103 0.03 -31.19 2.44
N VAL A 104 -0.01 -29.87 2.28
CA VAL A 104 -0.99 -29.00 2.94
C VAL A 104 -1.29 -27.79 2.07
N ASN A 105 -2.58 -27.46 1.92
CA ASN A 105 -3.00 -26.25 1.23
C ASN A 105 -2.96 -25.07 2.19
N ILE A 106 -2.27 -24.00 1.78
CA ILE A 106 -2.08 -22.77 2.55
C ILE A 106 -2.83 -21.64 1.88
N GLN A 107 -3.76 -21.04 2.63
CA GLN A 107 -4.47 -19.84 2.23
C GLN A 107 -3.73 -18.58 2.72
N TYR A 108 -3.60 -17.58 1.86
CA TYR A 108 -2.99 -16.32 2.24
C TYR A 108 -3.90 -15.55 3.21
N PRO A 109 -3.33 -14.82 4.20
CA PRO A 109 -4.09 -13.89 5.05
C PRO A 109 -4.95 -12.90 4.27
N ILE A 110 -4.44 -12.40 3.14
CA ILE A 110 -5.20 -11.59 2.18
C ILE A 110 -5.00 -12.13 0.75
N PRO A 111 -6.05 -12.24 -0.07
CA PRO A 111 -5.89 -12.68 -1.45
C PRO A 111 -5.16 -11.61 -2.30
N PHE A 112 -4.42 -12.07 -3.31
CA PHE A 112 -3.78 -11.20 -4.30
C PHE A 112 -4.74 -10.81 -5.42
N SER A 113 -4.46 -9.69 -6.08
CA SER A 113 -5.28 -9.20 -7.19
C SER A 113 -4.81 -9.69 -8.57
N LEU A 114 -3.59 -10.19 -8.69
CA LEU A 114 -3.09 -10.89 -9.89
C LEU A 114 -2.17 -12.04 -9.47
N SER A 115 -1.68 -12.80 -10.46
CA SER A 115 -0.79 -13.93 -10.29
C SER A 115 0.45 -13.61 -9.46
N VAL A 116 0.70 -14.49 -8.49
CA VAL A 116 1.74 -14.46 -7.47
C VAL A 116 3.13 -14.59 -8.11
N PHE A 117 4.11 -13.76 -7.66
CA PHE A 117 5.44 -13.69 -8.31
C PHE A 117 6.38 -14.82 -7.88
N PHE A 118 6.49 -15.05 -6.56
CA PHE A 118 7.33 -16.12 -6.02
C PHE A 118 6.92 -16.54 -4.62
N VAL A 119 6.67 -17.84 -4.41
CA VAL A 119 6.45 -18.43 -3.08
C VAL A 119 7.59 -19.38 -2.74
N SER A 120 7.99 -19.37 -1.47
CA SER A 120 8.92 -20.36 -0.91
C SER A 120 8.39 -20.92 0.38
N ALA A 121 8.54 -22.23 0.56
CA ALA A 121 8.35 -22.92 1.82
C ALA A 121 9.68 -23.56 2.23
N VAL A 122 10.06 -23.36 3.48
CA VAL A 122 11.31 -23.84 4.06
C VAL A 122 10.97 -24.65 5.30
N LYS A 123 11.41 -25.91 5.30
CA LYS A 123 11.32 -26.79 6.46
C LYS A 123 12.05 -26.15 7.65
N ILE A 124 11.42 -26.14 8.82
CA ILE A 124 12.07 -25.79 10.10
C ILE A 124 12.53 -27.11 10.72
N THR A 125 13.82 -27.44 10.65
CA THR A 125 14.35 -28.71 11.19
C THR A 125 15.71 -28.54 11.86
N SER A 126 16.04 -29.52 12.70
CA SER A 126 17.39 -29.82 13.17
C SER A 126 17.74 -31.27 12.79
N GLY A 127 18.27 -31.49 11.57
CA GLY A 127 19.09 -32.67 11.27
C GLY A 127 18.45 -33.89 10.58
N ASP A 128 17.21 -33.83 10.08
CA ASP A 128 16.54 -34.97 9.41
C ASP A 128 16.62 -34.97 7.87
N GLY A 129 17.27 -33.97 7.26
CA GLY A 129 17.47 -33.88 5.82
C GLY A 129 16.21 -33.62 4.99
N ARG A 130 15.06 -33.36 5.65
CA ARG A 130 13.80 -33.05 4.96
C ARG A 130 13.79 -31.62 4.44
N PHE A 131 13.12 -31.41 3.32
CA PHE A 131 12.88 -30.09 2.75
C PHE A 131 11.41 -29.94 2.34
N SER A 132 10.99 -28.69 2.17
CA SER A 132 9.65 -28.35 1.68
C SER A 132 9.74 -27.85 0.23
N THR A 133 8.71 -28.13 -0.54
CA THR A 133 8.52 -27.65 -1.92
C THR A 133 7.12 -27.09 -2.05
N VAL A 134 6.85 -26.34 -3.11
CA VAL A 134 5.57 -25.67 -3.37
C VAL A 134 5.13 -25.95 -4.79
N ASP A 135 3.83 -25.98 -5.04
CA ASP A 135 3.26 -25.95 -6.39
C ASP A 135 3.25 -24.53 -6.97
N GLU A 136 2.66 -24.40 -8.16
CA GLU A 136 2.35 -23.11 -8.75
C GLU A 136 1.30 -22.39 -7.90
N PRO A 137 1.61 -21.23 -7.33
CA PRO A 137 0.68 -20.52 -6.47
C PRO A 137 -0.45 -19.85 -7.27
N ASP A 138 -1.64 -19.81 -6.68
CA ASP A 138 -2.77 -19.03 -7.17
C ASP A 138 -2.95 -17.74 -6.35
N VAL A 139 -3.99 -16.96 -6.64
CA VAL A 139 -4.24 -15.67 -5.96
C VAL A 139 -4.69 -15.80 -4.50
N ASN A 140 -5.18 -16.97 -4.09
CA ASN A 140 -5.71 -17.25 -2.76
C ASN A 140 -4.73 -18.07 -1.91
N GLY A 141 -3.83 -18.83 -2.53
CA GLY A 141 -2.94 -19.71 -1.81
C GLY A 141 -2.03 -20.56 -2.68
N PHE A 142 -1.45 -21.58 -2.07
CA PHE A 142 -0.58 -22.57 -2.69
C PHE A 142 -0.59 -23.86 -1.86
N THR A 143 -0.08 -24.95 -2.40
CA THR A 143 0.13 -26.21 -1.69
C THR A 143 1.61 -26.40 -1.39
N ALA A 144 1.93 -26.65 -0.13
CA ALA A 144 3.27 -27.07 0.30
C ALA A 144 3.36 -28.61 0.32
N TYR A 145 4.53 -29.15 0.02
CA TYR A 145 4.83 -30.60 -0.02
C TYR A 145 6.12 -30.92 0.73
N GLY A 146 6.13 -32.03 1.46
CA GLY A 146 7.29 -32.49 2.22
C GLY A 146 8.08 -33.54 1.44
N ARG A 147 9.40 -33.43 1.46
CA ARG A 147 10.31 -34.32 0.73
C ARG A 147 11.48 -34.75 1.60
N LEU A 148 11.89 -35.99 1.43
CA LEU A 148 13.17 -36.52 1.90
C LEU A 148 13.83 -37.20 0.71
N ALA A 149 14.90 -36.60 0.19
CA ALA A 149 15.42 -36.94 -1.14
C ALA A 149 14.29 -36.91 -2.18
N ASN A 150 13.99 -38.03 -2.83
CA ASN A 150 12.93 -38.13 -3.84
C ASN A 150 11.57 -38.57 -3.28
N ASP A 151 11.51 -38.98 -2.01
CA ASP A 151 10.32 -39.57 -1.41
C ASP A 151 9.41 -38.52 -0.78
N PRO A 152 8.08 -38.62 -0.98
CA PRO A 152 7.11 -37.77 -0.28
C PRO A 152 7.04 -38.17 1.19
N VAL A 153 7.17 -37.19 2.08
CA VAL A 153 7.12 -37.37 3.54
C VAL A 153 6.33 -36.23 4.19
N ALA A 154 5.91 -36.40 5.44
CA ALA A 154 5.30 -35.32 6.20
C ALA A 154 6.21 -34.09 6.27
N ILE A 155 5.62 -32.90 6.19
CA ILE A 155 6.36 -31.63 6.21
C ILE A 155 6.80 -31.27 7.64
N ASP A 156 6.06 -31.70 8.67
CA ASP A 156 6.20 -31.23 10.05
C ASP A 156 6.14 -29.69 10.11
N ASN A 157 6.95 -29.06 10.98
CA ASN A 157 7.04 -27.60 11.09
C ASN A 157 7.75 -26.99 9.87
N PHE A 158 7.16 -25.97 9.27
CA PHE A 158 7.76 -25.20 8.19
C PHE A 158 7.36 -23.73 8.24
N PHE A 159 8.19 -22.91 7.62
CA PHE A 159 7.93 -21.51 7.36
C PHE A 159 7.64 -21.32 5.88
N TRP A 160 6.76 -20.40 5.53
CA TRP A 160 6.58 -19.96 4.16
C TRP A 160 6.63 -18.45 4.08
N PHE A 161 7.13 -17.95 2.96
CA PHE A 161 7.28 -16.54 2.70
C PHE A 161 6.97 -16.24 1.24
N PHE A 162 6.48 -15.03 1.03
CA PHE A 162 5.94 -14.62 -0.25
C PHE A 162 6.11 -13.12 -0.53
N THR A 163 6.34 -12.76 -1.81
CA THR A 163 6.31 -11.36 -2.31
C THR A 163 5.59 -11.20 -3.67
N TRP A 164 4.63 -10.26 -3.78
CA TRP A 164 3.97 -9.88 -5.05
C TRP A 164 3.72 -8.37 -5.11
N GLY A 165 3.56 -7.77 -6.31
CA GLY A 165 3.01 -6.42 -6.45
C GLY A 165 2.19 -6.19 -7.74
N VAL A 166 0.92 -5.75 -7.60
CA VAL A 166 0.42 -4.36 -7.75
C VAL A 166 -1.13 -4.35 -7.81
N ARG A 167 -1.76 -3.57 -6.92
CA ARG A 167 -2.57 -2.41 -7.35
C ARG A 167 -2.42 -1.29 -6.31
N ILE A 168 -1.85 -0.18 -6.77
CA ILE A 168 -2.03 1.14 -6.16
C ILE A 168 -3.47 1.53 -6.47
N GLY A 169 -4.37 1.24 -5.54
CA GLY A 169 -5.62 1.98 -5.44
C GLY A 169 -5.32 3.25 -4.65
N LEU A 170 -4.86 4.31 -5.31
CA LEU A 170 -5.17 5.65 -4.80
C LEU A 170 -6.69 5.68 -4.71
N SER A 171 -7.20 5.88 -3.50
CA SER A 171 -8.63 5.89 -3.20
C SER A 171 -9.37 6.74 -4.23
N ALA A 172 -10.11 6.08 -5.12
CA ALA A 172 -11.22 6.74 -5.77
C ALA A 172 -12.20 7.11 -4.66
N ASN A 173 -12.54 8.39 -4.61
CA ASN A 173 -13.68 8.95 -3.88
C ASN A 173 -14.85 7.93 -3.81
N PRO A 174 -15.43 7.62 -2.63
CA PRO A 174 -16.45 6.58 -2.48
C PRO A 174 -17.79 6.84 -3.23
N TYR A 175 -17.85 7.85 -4.10
CA TYR A 175 -19.04 8.27 -4.83
C TYR A 175 -18.96 8.16 -6.35
N GLU A 176 -17.87 7.67 -6.95
CA GLU A 176 -17.79 7.47 -8.41
C GLU A 176 -17.37 6.05 -8.81
N ALA A 177 -18.11 5.53 -9.79
CA ALA A 177 -18.36 4.13 -10.00
C ALA A 177 -17.43 3.44 -11.03
N THR A 178 -17.72 2.16 -11.20
CA THR A 178 -17.65 1.37 -12.44
C THR A 178 -16.34 0.66 -12.83
N SER A 179 -16.54 -0.63 -13.11
CA SER A 179 -15.60 -1.69 -13.45
C SER A 179 -14.67 -1.36 -14.61
N LEU A 180 -13.36 -1.45 -14.36
CA LEU A 180 -12.34 -1.58 -15.40
C LEU A 180 -11.78 -3.01 -15.37
N SER A 181 -12.39 -3.89 -16.17
CA SER A 181 -11.84 -5.21 -16.47
C SER A 181 -10.63 -5.04 -17.40
N LEU A 182 -9.42 -5.14 -16.87
CA LEU A 182 -8.20 -5.17 -17.68
C LEU A 182 -7.97 -6.59 -18.20
N ASN A 183 -8.61 -6.91 -19.34
CA ASN A 183 -8.18 -7.99 -20.22
C ASN A 183 -6.79 -7.64 -20.77
N ARG A 184 -5.73 -8.30 -20.29
CA ARG A 184 -4.49 -8.45 -21.06
C ARG A 184 -3.98 -9.88 -20.96
N LYS A 185 -4.25 -10.62 -22.04
CA LYS A 185 -3.56 -11.86 -22.43
C LYS A 185 -2.05 -11.66 -22.32
N MET A 186 -1.39 -12.40 -21.43
CA MET A 186 0.04 -12.65 -21.57
C MET A 186 0.22 -13.77 -22.60
N PHE A 187 0.84 -13.43 -23.74
CA PHE A 187 1.27 -14.38 -24.76
C PHE A 187 2.41 -15.23 -24.18
N PHE A 188 2.19 -16.53 -24.00
CA PHE A 188 3.28 -17.50 -24.01
C PHE A 188 3.50 -17.90 -25.48
N SER A 189 4.60 -17.44 -26.06
CA SER A 189 5.11 -17.98 -27.33
C SER A 189 5.77 -19.32 -27.02
N ASN A 190 5.09 -20.43 -27.32
CA ASN A 190 5.75 -21.71 -27.46
C ASN A 190 6.66 -21.65 -28.68
N THR A 191 7.97 -21.84 -28.47
CA THR A 191 8.88 -22.18 -29.56
C THR A 191 9.83 -23.28 -29.08
N VAL A 192 9.52 -24.47 -29.62
CA VAL A 192 10.29 -25.71 -29.79
C VAL A 192 10.82 -26.42 -28.55
#